data_AF-A0A0G1P8J3-F1
#
_entry.id   AF-A0A0G1P8J3-F1
#
_cell.length_a   1.000
_cell.length_b   1.000
_cell.length_c   1.000
_cell.angle_alpha   90.00
_cell.angle_beta   90.00
_cell.angle_gamma   90.00
#
_symmetry.space_group_name_H-M   'P 1'
#
loop_
_entity.id
_entity.type
_entity.pdbx_description
1 polymer ?
#
loop_
_entity_poly.entity_id
_entity_poly.type
_entity_poly.pdbx_seq_one_letter_code
_entity_poly.pdbx_strand_id
1 'polypeptide(L)'
;MSPASIRWIMHDLDEAGFIYQPYTSAGRIPTDFGYRYYLDHLTISPLAKRTKSNLITRFRLLTAHYQSRHQAAAETLAKISHLLALVSETNTYKYEQSGISMLFRDDSPDQVDLMQETSFLLDHIHHYLEQMTQLNDDETTVYIGHENPYFNSNHISLLLRPVVHKSGQRSVIILVGPKRMPYRQNLSLINELSNVI
;
A
#
# COMPACT_ATOMS: atom_id res chain seq x y z
N MET A 1 31.56 -12.23 -1.83
CA MET A 1 30.77 -13.20 -1.04
C MET A 1 30.61 -14.47 -1.84
N SER A 2 30.72 -15.65 -1.22
CA SER A 2 30.63 -16.94 -1.93
C SER A 2 29.18 -17.44 -2.01
N PRO A 3 28.82 -18.29 -2.99
CA PRO A 3 27.52 -18.95 -3.04
C PRO A 3 27.20 -19.77 -1.77
N ALA A 4 28.23 -20.37 -1.15
CA ALA A 4 28.09 -21.10 0.11
C ALA A 4 27.70 -20.16 1.28
N SER A 5 28.33 -18.97 1.35
CA SER A 5 28.01 -17.95 2.35
C SER A 5 26.56 -17.46 2.22
N ILE A 6 26.07 -17.28 0.99
CA ILE A 6 24.67 -16.89 0.74
C ILE A 6 23.71 -18.00 1.19
N ARG A 7 24.01 -19.26 0.87
CA ARG A 7 23.17 -20.39 1.29
C ARG A 7 23.08 -20.52 2.81
N TRP A 8 24.19 -20.29 3.51
CA TRP A 8 24.23 -20.30 4.97
C TRP A 8 23.38 -19.18 5.57
N ILE A 9 23.54 -17.93 5.10
CA ILE A 9 22.70 -16.80 5.54
C ILE A 9 21.20 -17.06 5.28
N MET A 10 20.86 -17.65 4.13
CA MET A 10 19.48 -18.02 3.80
C MET A 10 18.92 -19.13 4.68
N HIS A 11 19.76 -19.97 5.28
CA HIS A 11 19.34 -20.96 6.25
C HIS A 11 19.07 -20.31 7.61
N ASP A 12 19.97 -19.44 8.07
CA ASP A 12 19.80 -18.71 9.34
C ASP A 12 18.53 -17.84 9.32
N LEU A 13 18.25 -17.16 8.20
CA LEU A 13 17.04 -16.34 8.03
C LEU A 13 15.76 -17.17 8.05
N ASP A 14 15.81 -18.41 7.58
CA ASP A 14 14.67 -19.34 7.60
C ASP A 14 14.42 -19.88 9.01
N GLU A 15 15.47 -20.32 9.71
CA GLU A 15 15.38 -20.76 11.09
C GLU A 15 14.90 -19.64 12.02
N ALA A 16 15.28 -18.39 11.74
CA ALA A 16 14.80 -17.21 12.46
C ALA A 16 13.42 -16.71 12.00
N GLY A 17 12.78 -17.36 11.02
CA GLY A 17 11.41 -17.07 10.60
C GLY A 17 11.24 -15.82 9.73
N PHE A 18 12.30 -15.25 9.16
CA PHE A 18 12.22 -14.09 8.26
C PHE A 18 11.79 -14.47 6.84
N ILE A 19 12.14 -15.68 6.40
CA ILE A 19 11.82 -16.22 5.08
C ILE A 19 11.34 -17.66 5.23
N TYR A 20 10.64 -18.17 4.22
CA TYR A 20 10.25 -19.57 4.15
C TYR A 20 10.25 -20.06 2.71
N GLN A 21 10.23 -21.38 2.52
CA GLN A 21 10.15 -22.01 1.20
C GLN A 21 8.73 -22.60 1.00
N PRO A 22 7.92 -22.05 0.07
CA PRO A 22 6.54 -22.50 -0.10
C PRO A 22 6.43 -23.87 -0.78
N TYR A 23 7.38 -24.19 -1.67
CA TYR A 23 7.48 -25.47 -2.37
C TYR A 23 8.95 -25.89 -2.49
N THR A 24 9.21 -27.19 -2.54
CA THR A 24 10.58 -27.75 -2.62
C THR A 24 11.41 -27.25 -3.81
N SER A 25 10.76 -26.83 -4.90
CA SER A 25 11.40 -26.25 -6.10
C SER A 25 11.38 -24.71 -6.15
N ALA A 26 10.66 -24.05 -5.25
CA ALA A 26 10.55 -22.60 -5.21
C ALA A 26 11.74 -21.97 -4.48
N GLY A 27 12.06 -20.72 -4.82
CA GLY A 27 12.93 -19.89 -3.99
C GLY A 27 12.31 -19.59 -2.63
N ARG A 28 13.10 -19.00 -1.73
CA ARG A 28 12.59 -18.52 -0.44
C ARG A 28 11.88 -17.19 -0.61
N ILE A 29 10.81 -16.97 0.13
CA ILE A 29 10.04 -15.72 0.15
C ILE A 29 9.94 -15.17 1.57
N PRO A 30 9.86 -13.84 1.76
CA PRO A 30 9.72 -13.26 3.10
C PRO A 30 8.39 -13.66 3.77
N THR A 31 8.45 -13.91 5.07
CA THR A 31 7.27 -13.97 5.93
C THR A 31 6.76 -12.55 6.21
N ASP A 32 5.61 -12.42 6.86
CA ASP A 32 5.08 -11.12 7.29
C ASP A 32 6.08 -10.43 8.23
N PHE A 33 6.69 -11.19 9.14
CA PHE A 33 7.78 -10.72 9.99
C PHE A 33 9.02 -10.29 9.18
N GLY A 34 9.35 -11.03 8.13
CA GLY A 34 10.40 -10.66 7.17
C GLY A 34 10.17 -9.30 6.51
N TYR A 35 8.96 -9.08 6.01
CA TYR A 35 8.58 -7.80 5.41
C TYR A 35 8.54 -6.67 6.43
N ARG A 36 8.03 -6.92 7.64
CA ARG A 36 8.03 -5.95 8.75
C ARG A 36 9.45 -5.53 9.11
N TYR A 37 10.36 -6.48 9.32
CA TYR A 37 11.76 -6.17 9.60
C TYR A 37 12.40 -5.34 8.49
N TYR A 38 12.16 -5.70 7.23
CA TYR A 38 12.63 -4.90 6.08
C TYR A 38 12.10 -3.46 6.15
N LEU A 39 10.81 -3.29 6.43
CA LEU A 39 10.15 -1.99 6.50
C LEU A 39 10.66 -1.15 7.66
N ASP A 40 10.87 -1.74 8.83
CA ASP A 40 11.35 -1.04 10.03
C ASP A 40 12.79 -0.51 9.84
N HIS A 41 13.57 -1.16 8.96
CA HIS A 41 14.93 -0.73 8.60
C HIS A 41 14.96 0.06 7.28
N LEU A 42 13.80 0.36 6.70
CA LEU A 42 13.71 1.04 5.42
C LEU A 42 13.87 2.56 5.59
N THR A 43 14.97 3.10 5.08
CA THR A 43 15.08 4.55 4.94
C THR A 43 14.15 5.04 3.82
N ILE A 44 13.16 5.86 4.19
CA ILE A 44 12.31 6.58 3.24
C ILE A 44 13.13 7.71 2.62
N SER A 45 13.09 7.85 1.30
CA SER A 45 13.77 8.91 0.58
C SER A 45 12.76 9.71 -0.24
N PRO A 46 13.01 11.00 -0.51
CA PRO A 46 12.15 11.78 -1.38
C PRO A 46 11.96 11.09 -2.73
N LEU A 47 10.80 11.28 -3.36
CA LEU A 47 10.57 10.78 -4.71
C LEU A 47 11.64 11.34 -5.65
N ALA A 48 12.10 10.50 -6.58
CA ALA A 48 12.91 10.96 -7.69
C ALA A 48 12.20 12.12 -8.40
N LYS A 49 12.96 13.17 -8.75
CA LYS A 49 12.42 14.42 -9.33
C LYS A 49 11.45 14.19 -10.49
N ARG A 50 11.75 13.21 -11.35
CA ARG A 50 10.89 12.81 -12.48
C ARG A 50 9.55 12.23 -12.02
N THR A 51 9.57 11.33 -11.03
CA THR A 51 8.35 10.72 -10.47
C THR A 51 7.50 11.76 -9.75
N LYS A 52 8.12 12.64 -8.95
CA LYS A 52 7.43 13.75 -8.29
C LYS A 52 6.76 14.69 -9.30
N SER A 53 7.48 15.08 -10.36
CA SER A 53 6.93 15.94 -11.42
C SER A 53 5.76 15.27 -12.15
N ASN A 54 5.88 13.97 -12.47
CA ASN A 54 4.79 13.20 -13.07
C ASN A 54 3.55 13.15 -12.15
N LEU A 55 3.75 12.84 -10.86
CA LEU A 55 2.69 12.81 -9.85
C LEU A 55 1.94 14.14 -9.78
N ILE A 56 2.64 15.26 -9.58
CA ILE A 56 2.03 16.59 -9.46
C ILE A 56 1.31 16.98 -10.77
N THR A 57 1.93 16.72 -11.92
CA THR A 57 1.35 17.07 -13.23
C THR A 57 0.07 16.30 -13.47
N ARG A 58 0.08 14.98 -13.22
CA ARG A 58 -1.06 14.09 -13.41
C ARG A 58 -2.20 14.43 -12.45
N PHE A 59 -1.89 14.64 -11.17
CA PHE A 59 -2.88 15.04 -10.19
C PHE A 59 -3.56 16.36 -10.57
N ARG A 60 -2.79 17.36 -11.00
CA ARG A 60 -3.33 18.65 -11.46
C ARG A 60 -4.24 18.50 -12.67
N LEU A 61 -3.83 17.71 -13.67
CA LEU A 61 -4.64 17.45 -14.86
C LEU A 61 -5.96 16.76 -14.50
N LEU A 62 -5.91 15.71 -13.68
CA LEU A 62 -7.11 14.98 -13.26
C LEU A 62 -8.03 15.83 -12.38
N THR A 63 -7.49 16.70 -11.53
CA THR A 63 -8.28 17.64 -10.74
C THR A 63 -9.03 18.66 -11.61
N ALA A 64 -8.53 18.97 -12.81
CA ALA A 64 -9.24 19.85 -13.75
C ALA A 64 -10.40 19.13 -14.48
N HIS A 65 -10.36 17.79 -14.54
CA HIS A 65 -11.38 16.97 -15.19
C HIS A 65 -12.43 16.43 -14.22
N TYR A 66 -12.01 16.05 -13.01
CA TYR A 66 -12.89 15.53 -11.98
C TYR A 66 -13.47 16.64 -11.10
N GLN A 67 -14.72 16.45 -10.69
CA GLN A 67 -15.35 17.31 -9.69
C GLN A 67 -14.79 17.04 -8.27
N SER A 68 -14.26 15.83 -8.03
CA SER A 68 -13.71 15.36 -6.76
C SER A 68 -12.18 15.28 -6.80
N ARG A 69 -11.51 16.00 -5.89
CA ARG A 69 -10.05 15.90 -5.70
C ARG A 69 -9.64 14.52 -5.18
N HIS A 70 -10.48 13.87 -4.39
CA HIS A 70 -10.26 12.51 -3.91
C HIS A 70 -10.22 11.51 -5.06
N GLN A 71 -11.08 11.68 -6.08
CA GLN A 71 -11.07 10.84 -7.28
C GLN A 71 -9.77 11.03 -8.08
N ALA A 72 -9.36 12.28 -8.28
CA ALA A 72 -8.10 12.60 -8.95
C ALA A 72 -6.88 12.03 -8.20
N ALA A 73 -6.92 12.03 -6.87
CA ALA A 73 -5.88 11.48 -6.02
C ALA A 73 -5.80 9.95 -6.14
N ALA A 74 -6.92 9.25 -5.96
CA ALA A 74 -7.00 7.79 -6.10
C ALA A 74 -6.47 7.34 -7.46
N GLU A 75 -6.90 7.97 -8.55
CA GLU A 75 -6.44 7.61 -9.88
C GLU A 75 -4.96 7.94 -10.13
N THR A 76 -4.46 9.06 -9.61
CA THR A 76 -3.03 9.40 -9.72
C THR A 76 -2.17 8.36 -9.02
N LEU A 77 -2.53 8.00 -7.79
CA LEU A 77 -1.82 6.98 -7.01
C LEU A 77 -1.87 5.63 -7.70
N ALA A 78 -3.05 5.18 -8.11
CA ALA A 78 -3.22 3.90 -8.79
C ALA A 78 -2.31 3.84 -10.03
N LYS A 79 -2.38 4.85 -10.92
CA LYS A 79 -1.62 4.84 -12.17
C LYS A 79 -0.10 4.84 -11.99
N ILE A 80 0.41 5.38 -10.88
CA ILE A 80 1.86 5.47 -10.63
C ILE A 80 2.37 4.30 -9.78
N SER A 81 1.60 3.86 -8.78
CA SER A 81 1.97 2.74 -7.91
C SER A 81 1.67 1.38 -8.52
N HIS A 82 0.76 1.32 -9.51
CA HIS A 82 0.18 0.09 -10.04
C HIS A 82 -0.58 -0.72 -9.00
N LEU A 83 -1.15 -0.05 -8.00
CA LEU A 83 -1.93 -0.64 -6.92
C LEU A 83 -3.37 -0.13 -6.95
N LEU A 84 -4.23 -0.77 -6.16
CA LEU A 84 -5.53 -0.19 -5.83
C LEU A 84 -5.31 0.97 -4.86
N ALA A 85 -5.92 2.11 -5.17
CA ALA A 85 -5.92 3.29 -4.33
C ALA A 85 -7.35 3.66 -3.95
N LEU A 86 -7.56 3.97 -2.67
CA LEU A 86 -8.81 4.50 -2.14
C LEU A 86 -8.54 5.84 -1.47
N VAL A 87 -9.47 6.77 -1.61
CA VAL A 87 -9.45 8.03 -0.85
C VAL A 87 -10.86 8.29 -0.35
N SER A 88 -10.98 8.53 0.95
CA SER A 88 -12.27 8.78 1.57
C SER A 88 -12.16 9.91 2.57
N GLU A 89 -13.27 10.63 2.73
CA GLU A 89 -13.41 11.73 3.67
C GLU A 89 -14.25 11.30 4.86
N THR A 90 -13.89 11.78 6.06
CA THR A 90 -14.70 11.58 7.26
C THR A 90 -16.15 12.01 7.07
N ASN A 91 -17.08 11.31 7.68
CA ASN A 91 -18.50 11.66 7.75
C ASN A 91 -19.26 11.64 6.42
N THR A 92 -18.66 11.19 5.31
CA THR A 92 -19.34 11.18 4.00
C THR A 92 -19.88 9.83 3.56
N TYR A 93 -19.57 8.72 4.26
CA TYR A 93 -19.85 7.33 3.84
C TYR A 93 -19.49 7.07 2.36
N LYS A 94 -18.60 7.87 1.78
CA LYS A 94 -18.22 7.83 0.38
C LYS A 94 -16.72 7.66 0.30
N TYR A 95 -16.29 6.83 -0.63
CA TYR A 95 -14.90 6.68 -0.98
C TYR A 95 -14.77 6.67 -2.50
N GLU A 96 -13.64 7.19 -2.97
CA GLU A 96 -13.23 7.14 -4.36
C GLU A 96 -12.20 6.02 -4.49
N GLN A 97 -12.33 5.19 -5.51
CA GLN A 97 -11.39 4.09 -5.76
C GLN A 97 -10.86 4.11 -7.19
N SER A 98 -9.63 3.67 -7.38
CA SER A 98 -9.02 3.46 -8.70
C SER A 98 -7.97 2.36 -8.66
N GLY A 99 -7.79 1.64 -9.77
CA GLY A 99 -6.73 0.65 -9.89
C GLY A 99 -7.12 -0.81 -9.61
N ILE A 100 -8.41 -1.14 -9.47
CA ILE A 100 -8.86 -2.54 -9.34
C ILE A 100 -8.27 -3.43 -10.44
N SER A 101 -8.27 -2.96 -11.69
CA SER A 101 -7.71 -3.69 -12.84
C SER A 101 -6.20 -3.93 -12.75
N MET A 102 -5.49 -3.23 -11.87
CA MET A 102 -4.04 -3.39 -11.69
C MET A 102 -3.73 -4.64 -10.87
N LEU A 103 -4.65 -5.07 -10.01
CA LEU A 103 -4.52 -6.30 -9.21
C LEU A 103 -4.55 -7.57 -10.08
N PHE A 104 -5.11 -7.48 -11.29
CA PHE A 104 -5.17 -8.57 -12.27
C PHE A 104 -3.90 -8.71 -13.11
N ARG A 105 -2.94 -7.78 -12.97
CA ARG A 105 -1.73 -7.78 -13.81
C ARG A 105 -0.59 -8.62 -13.23
N ASP A 106 -0.80 -9.17 -12.05
CA ASP A 106 0.23 -9.89 -11.31
C ASP A 106 0.01 -11.40 -11.48
N ASP A 107 0.79 -12.05 -12.36
CA ASP A 107 0.70 -13.51 -12.64
C ASP A 107 1.26 -14.38 -11.50
N SER A 108 1.16 -13.91 -10.26
CA SER A 108 1.65 -14.65 -9.10
C SER A 108 0.69 -15.75 -8.66
N PRO A 109 1.20 -16.81 -8.00
CA PRO A 109 0.38 -17.89 -7.47
C PRO A 109 -0.78 -17.43 -6.58
N ASP A 110 -0.57 -16.37 -5.81
CA ASP A 110 -1.51 -15.88 -4.79
C ASP A 110 -2.49 -14.81 -5.33
N GLN A 111 -2.59 -14.64 -6.65
CA GLN A 111 -3.41 -13.58 -7.27
C GLN A 111 -4.89 -13.71 -6.88
N VAL A 112 -5.43 -14.93 -6.87
CA VAL A 112 -6.83 -15.19 -6.54
C VAL A 112 -7.10 -14.79 -5.09
N ASP A 113 -6.22 -15.13 -4.16
CA ASP A 113 -6.37 -14.81 -2.75
C ASP A 113 -6.23 -13.29 -2.49
N LEU A 114 -5.27 -12.64 -3.15
CA LEU A 114 -5.13 -11.17 -3.15
C LEU A 114 -6.44 -10.50 -3.59
N MET A 115 -7.06 -11.01 -4.64
CA MET A 115 -8.33 -10.48 -5.15
C MET A 115 -9.48 -10.72 -4.19
N GLN A 116 -9.58 -11.91 -3.58
CA GLN A 116 -10.63 -12.22 -2.60
C GLN A 116 -10.54 -11.31 -1.39
N GLU A 117 -9.36 -11.15 -0.81
CA GLU A 117 -9.13 -10.25 0.34
C GLU A 117 -9.40 -8.79 -0.02
N THR A 118 -8.99 -8.36 -1.22
CA THR A 118 -9.27 -7.00 -1.66
C THR A 118 -10.76 -6.77 -1.90
N SER A 119 -11.47 -7.74 -2.46
CA SER A 119 -12.92 -7.64 -2.69
C SER A 119 -13.66 -7.58 -1.36
N PHE A 120 -13.25 -8.41 -0.39
CA PHE A 120 -13.77 -8.37 0.97
C PHE A 120 -13.58 -6.98 1.62
N LEU A 121 -12.38 -6.39 1.48
CA LEU A 121 -12.13 -5.02 1.94
C LEU A 121 -13.09 -4.03 1.28
N LEU A 122 -13.27 -4.08 -0.04
CA LEU A 122 -14.13 -3.12 -0.75
C LEU A 122 -15.60 -3.22 -0.34
N ASP A 123 -16.09 -4.44 -0.10
CA ASP A 123 -17.47 -4.67 0.37
C ASP A 123 -17.69 -4.10 1.78
N HIS A 124 -16.67 -4.12 2.63
CA HIS A 124 -16.76 -3.75 4.04
C HIS A 124 -16.07 -2.42 4.39
N ILE A 125 -15.49 -1.71 3.42
CA ILE A 125 -14.62 -0.55 3.67
C ILE A 125 -15.31 0.51 4.55
N HIS A 126 -16.60 0.74 4.34
CA HIS A 126 -17.39 1.70 5.11
C HIS A 126 -17.40 1.44 6.62
N HIS A 127 -17.22 0.20 7.05
CA HIS A 127 -17.12 -0.15 8.47
C HIS A 127 -15.81 0.35 9.10
N TYR A 128 -14.75 0.47 8.29
CA TYR A 128 -13.40 0.77 8.76
C TYR A 128 -12.98 2.24 8.57
N LEU A 129 -13.63 2.97 7.66
CA LEU A 129 -13.25 4.35 7.29
C LEU A 129 -13.19 5.30 8.49
N GLU A 130 -14.14 5.22 9.43
CA GLU A 130 -14.16 6.08 10.61
C GLU A 130 -12.93 5.81 11.51
N GLN A 131 -12.60 4.54 11.75
CA GLN A 131 -11.41 4.20 12.52
C GLN A 131 -10.11 4.60 11.80
N MET A 132 -10.04 4.38 10.49
CA MET A 132 -8.88 4.71 9.66
C MET A 132 -8.57 6.21 9.61
N THR A 133 -9.60 7.06 9.66
CA THR A 133 -9.45 8.53 9.63
C THR A 133 -9.11 9.14 11.00
N GLN A 134 -9.22 8.36 12.07
CA GLN A 134 -8.86 8.75 13.44
C GLN A 134 -7.44 8.32 13.85
N LEU A 135 -6.74 7.57 12.99
CA LEU A 135 -5.32 7.24 13.20
C LEU A 135 -4.46 8.52 13.26
N ASN A 136 -3.26 8.40 13.82
CA ASN A 136 -2.35 9.53 13.96
C ASN A 136 -2.10 10.24 12.62
N ASP A 137 -2.32 11.56 12.59
CA ASP A 137 -2.41 12.37 11.38
C ASP A 137 -1.03 12.70 10.76
N ASP A 138 0.08 12.22 11.32
CA ASP A 138 1.43 12.61 10.90
C ASP A 138 2.18 11.55 10.09
N GLU A 139 1.78 10.27 10.16
CA GLU A 139 2.56 9.17 9.58
C GLU A 139 1.72 8.24 8.69
N THR A 140 2.38 7.61 7.71
CA THR A 140 1.75 6.51 6.96
C THR A 140 1.89 5.24 7.80
N THR A 141 0.75 4.68 8.23
CA THR A 141 0.71 3.38 8.88
C THR A 141 0.72 2.27 7.84
N VAL A 142 1.49 1.22 8.07
CA VAL A 142 1.56 0.05 7.17
C VAL A 142 1.11 -1.18 7.93
N TYR A 143 0.20 -1.95 7.35
CA TYR A 143 -0.18 -3.28 7.83
C TYR A 143 0.17 -4.33 6.76
N ILE A 144 0.86 -5.39 7.16
CA ILE A 144 1.36 -6.45 6.28
C ILE A 144 0.69 -7.76 6.67
N GLY A 145 -0.13 -8.31 5.78
CA GLY A 145 -0.83 -9.59 6.03
C GLY A 145 -1.54 -9.58 7.38
N HIS A 146 -1.09 -10.45 8.30
CA HIS A 146 -1.75 -10.70 9.58
C HIS A 146 -1.74 -9.51 10.54
N GLU A 147 -0.93 -8.47 10.27
CA GLU A 147 -0.94 -7.24 11.06
C GLU A 147 -2.20 -6.39 10.83
N ASN A 148 -3.00 -6.71 9.81
CA ASN A 148 -4.22 -5.98 9.47
C ASN A 148 -5.24 -6.07 10.62
N PRO A 149 -5.62 -4.94 11.25
CA PRO A 149 -6.53 -4.95 12.40
C PRO A 149 -8.01 -5.00 11.99
N TYR A 150 -8.32 -4.83 10.70
CA TYR A 150 -9.69 -4.68 10.21
C TYR A 150 -10.33 -6.01 9.84
N PHE A 151 -9.54 -6.92 9.29
CA PHE A 151 -9.95 -8.27 8.91
C PHE A 151 -8.73 -9.18 8.77
N ASN A 152 -8.96 -10.49 8.85
CA ASN A 152 -7.89 -11.46 8.68
C ASN A 152 -7.37 -11.43 7.24
N SER A 153 -6.08 -11.17 7.07
CA SER A 153 -5.44 -11.04 5.76
C SER A 153 -4.10 -11.76 5.76
N ASN A 154 -3.81 -12.46 4.67
CA ASN A 154 -2.56 -13.18 4.48
C ASN A 154 -1.79 -12.67 3.25
N HIS A 155 -2.48 -12.03 2.30
CA HIS A 155 -1.93 -11.80 0.96
C HIS A 155 -1.75 -10.31 0.64
N ILE A 156 -2.52 -9.43 1.28
CA ILE A 156 -2.46 -7.99 1.00
C ILE A 156 -1.62 -7.23 2.04
N SER A 157 -1.28 -6.01 1.68
CA SER A 157 -0.74 -5.00 2.58
C SER A 157 -1.46 -3.69 2.36
N LEU A 158 -1.64 -2.96 3.45
CA LEU A 158 -2.35 -1.67 3.49
C LEU A 158 -1.38 -0.58 3.88
N LEU A 159 -1.28 0.48 3.06
CA LEU A 159 -0.64 1.74 3.45
C LEU A 159 -1.74 2.76 3.68
N LEU A 160 -1.85 3.24 4.91
CA LEU A 160 -2.90 4.13 5.38
C LEU A 160 -2.30 5.45 5.82
N ARG A 161 -2.75 6.55 5.21
CA ARG A 161 -2.34 7.90 5.56
C ARG A 161 -3.58 8.76 5.81
N PRO A 162 -3.93 9.02 7.08
CA PRO A 162 -4.88 10.07 7.43
C PRO A 162 -4.33 11.43 6.95
N VAL A 163 -5.18 12.34 6.54
CA VAL A 163 -4.81 13.68 6.08
C VAL A 163 -5.78 14.68 6.67
N VAL A 164 -5.24 15.70 7.34
CA VAL A 164 -6.03 16.84 7.81
C VAL A 164 -5.92 17.97 6.79
N HIS A 165 -7.04 18.29 6.14
CA HIS A 165 -7.11 19.40 5.19
C HIS A 165 -7.11 20.75 5.91
N LYS A 166 -6.75 21.81 5.18
CA LYS A 166 -6.80 23.19 5.70
C LYS A 166 -8.18 23.63 6.17
N SER A 167 -9.25 23.01 5.66
CA SER A 167 -10.63 23.23 6.10
C SER A 167 -10.94 22.62 7.47
N GLY A 168 -10.04 21.83 8.05
CA GLY A 168 -10.27 21.02 9.26
C GLY A 168 -10.92 19.66 8.99
N GLN A 169 -11.27 19.38 7.73
CA GLN A 169 -11.81 18.11 7.27
C GLN A 169 -10.72 17.05 7.27
N ARG A 170 -11.08 15.82 7.64
CA ARG A 170 -10.16 14.68 7.64
C ARG A 170 -10.47 13.77 6.45
N SER A 171 -9.43 13.26 5.82
CA SER A 171 -9.52 12.18 4.84
C SER A 171 -8.53 11.09 5.17
N VAL A 172 -8.66 9.94 4.51
CA VAL A 172 -7.67 8.88 4.53
C VAL A 172 -7.36 8.46 3.12
N ILE A 173 -6.07 8.33 2.83
CA ILE A 173 -5.53 7.73 1.62
C ILE A 173 -5.13 6.29 1.95
N ILE A 174 -5.57 5.36 1.12
CA ILE A 174 -5.28 3.93 1.27
C ILE A 174 -4.66 3.40 -0.01
N LEU A 175 -3.49 2.79 0.07
CA LEU A 175 -3.00 1.91 -0.99
C LEU A 175 -3.14 0.46 -0.56
N VAL A 176 -3.65 -0.37 -1.47
CA VAL A 176 -3.88 -1.80 -1.28
C VAL A 176 -3.11 -2.55 -2.36
N GLY A 177 -2.26 -3.48 -1.94
CA GLY A 177 -1.41 -4.24 -2.85
C GLY A 177 -0.87 -5.53 -2.23
N PRO A 178 -0.10 -6.31 -2.99
CA PRO A 178 0.54 -7.51 -2.48
C PRO A 178 1.65 -7.17 -1.47
N LYS A 179 1.96 -8.12 -0.56
CA LYS A 179 3.04 -7.95 0.43
C LYS A 179 4.42 -7.61 -0.16
N ARG A 180 4.67 -8.00 -1.42
CA ARG A 180 5.92 -7.75 -2.16
C ARG A 180 6.01 -6.39 -2.87
N MET A 181 5.05 -5.49 -2.67
CA MET A 181 5.05 -4.18 -3.34
C MET A 181 6.27 -3.32 -2.98
N PRO A 182 6.65 -2.34 -3.82
CA PRO A 182 7.80 -1.47 -3.56
C PRO A 182 7.49 -0.41 -2.46
N TYR A 183 7.53 -0.82 -1.19
CA TYR A 183 7.18 0.02 -0.03
C TYR A 183 7.83 1.41 -0.05
N ARG A 184 9.14 1.51 -0.31
CA ARG A 184 9.86 2.80 -0.34
C ARG A 184 9.21 3.78 -1.30
N GLN A 185 8.91 3.32 -2.52
CA GLN A 185 8.32 4.17 -3.54
C GLN A 185 6.88 4.54 -3.16
N ASN A 186 6.09 3.58 -2.69
CA ASN A 186 4.68 3.79 -2.36
C ASN A 186 4.49 4.72 -1.15
N LEU A 187 5.32 4.60 -0.12
CA LEU A 187 5.36 5.52 1.02
C LEU A 187 5.69 6.94 0.57
N SER A 188 6.71 7.11 -0.27
CA SER A 188 7.07 8.42 -0.80
C SER A 188 5.98 8.99 -1.72
N LEU A 189 5.23 8.16 -2.46
CA LEU A 189 4.10 8.59 -3.28
C LEU A 189 2.95 9.13 -2.43
N ILE A 190 2.55 8.38 -1.40
CA ILE A 190 1.47 8.80 -0.49
C ILE A 190 1.86 10.08 0.23
N ASN A 191 3.07 10.16 0.81
CA ASN A 191 3.53 11.33 1.55
C ASN A 191 3.62 12.59 0.66
N GLU A 192 4.04 12.45 -0.60
CA GLU A 192 4.09 13.58 -1.52
C GLU A 192 2.69 14.03 -1.95
N LEU A 193 1.77 13.08 -2.16
CA LEU A 193 0.41 13.42 -2.56
C LEU A 193 -0.42 13.99 -1.41
N SER A 194 -0.27 13.49 -0.18
CA SER A 194 -0.98 14.00 0.99
C SER A 194 -0.72 15.48 1.25
N ASN A 195 0.46 15.99 0.86
CA ASN A 195 0.82 17.40 0.99
C ASN A 195 0.11 18.31 -0.03
N VAL A 196 -0.52 17.75 -1.07
CA VAL A 196 -1.13 18.53 -2.15
C VAL A 196 -2.62 18.30 -2.34
N ILE A 197 -3.25 17.38 -1.60
CA ILE A 197 -4.70 17.12 -1.66
C ILE A 197 -5.48 18.17 -0.86
#